data_AF-A0A2V7C037-F1
#
_entry.id   AF-A0A2V7C037-F1
#
_cell.length_a   1.000
_cell.length_b   1.000
_cell.length_c   1.000
_cell.angle_alpha   90.00
_cell.angle_beta   90.00
_cell.angle_gamma   90.00
#
_symmetry.space_group_name_H-M   'P 1'
#
loop_
_entity.id
_entity.type
_entity.pdbx_description
1 polymer ?
#
loop_
_entity_poly.entity_id
_entity_poly.type
_entity_poly.pdbx_seq_one_letter_code
_entity_poly.pdbx_strand_id
1 'polypeptide(L)'
;TAGAKAVFCVNVDDYAEVWINGAMPRTPGRPSPGAIQGFNMPNRVVLADGAVSPGDRFEIAVFAINGPISAAPGNFLFVREAKVEFFR
;
A
#
# COMPACT_ATOMS: atom_id res chain seq x y z
N THR A 1 11.27 15.88 -10.69
CA THR A 1 11.28 14.50 -10.16
C THR A 1 12.66 14.04 -9.73
N ALA A 2 13.77 14.52 -10.33
CA ALA A 2 15.11 14.23 -9.81
C ALA A 2 15.21 14.53 -8.30
N GLY A 3 15.63 13.52 -7.52
CA GLY A 3 15.74 13.58 -6.07
C GLY A 3 14.43 13.45 -5.27
N ALA A 4 13.27 13.32 -5.92
CA ALA A 4 12.00 13.16 -5.22
C ALA A 4 11.77 11.70 -4.79
N LYS A 5 11.16 11.50 -3.62
CA LYS A 5 10.68 10.19 -3.19
C LYS A 5 9.32 9.91 -3.80
N ALA A 6 9.20 8.82 -4.56
CA ALA A 6 7.93 8.29 -4.99
C ALA A 6 7.26 7.55 -3.82
N VAL A 7 6.00 7.86 -3.55
CA VAL A 7 5.19 7.25 -2.49
C VAL A 7 3.89 6.79 -3.10
N PHE A 8 3.56 5.52 -2.89
CA PHE A 8 2.25 4.99 -3.24
C PHE A 8 1.28 5.25 -2.10
N CYS A 9 0.23 6.01 -2.40
CA CYS A 9 -0.85 6.32 -1.49
C CYS A 9 -2.07 5.49 -1.90
N VAL A 10 -2.56 4.66 -0.99
CA VAL A 10 -3.74 3.83 -1.22
C VAL A 10 -4.67 3.89 -0.01
N ASN A 11 -5.97 3.95 -0.26
CA ASN A 11 -6.98 3.88 0.80
C ASN A 11 -7.97 2.76 0.50
N VAL A 12 -8.03 1.80 1.42
CA VAL A 12 -8.77 0.54 1.31
C VAL A 12 -9.45 0.25 2.64
N ASP A 13 -10.53 -0.52 2.59
CA ASP A 13 -11.22 -0.93 3.82
C ASP A 13 -10.34 -1.85 4.68
N ASP A 14 -10.50 -1.73 5.99
CA ASP A 14 -9.98 -2.49 7.14
C ASP A 14 -8.52 -2.96 7.14
N TYR A 15 -8.13 -3.73 6.14
CA TYR A 15 -6.82 -4.32 6.03
C TYR A 15 -6.37 -4.34 4.58
N ALA A 16 -5.09 -4.01 4.39
CA ALA A 16 -4.40 -4.26 3.15
C ALA A 16 -2.92 -4.42 3.34
N GLU A 17 -2.31 -5.05 2.35
CA GLU A 17 -0.89 -5.27 2.19
C GLU A 17 -0.46 -4.74 0.83
N VAL A 18 0.60 -3.93 0.83
CA VAL A 18 1.23 -3.41 -0.38
C VAL A 18 2.54 -4.13 -0.62
N TRP A 19 2.67 -4.69 -1.81
CA TRP A 19 3.84 -5.42 -2.28
C TRP A 19 4.45 -4.69 -3.47
N ILE A 20 5.78 -4.58 -3.50
CA ILE A 20 6.55 -3.96 -4.57
C ILE A 20 7.41 -5.06 -5.20
N ASN A 21 7.20 -5.36 -6.48
CA ASN A 21 7.91 -6.46 -7.18
C ASN A 21 7.85 -7.80 -6.41
N GLY A 22 6.69 -8.13 -5.85
CA GLY A 22 6.49 -9.36 -5.07
C GLY A 22 7.12 -9.36 -3.67
N ALA A 23 7.66 -8.24 -3.19
CA ALA A 23 8.21 -8.08 -1.84
C ALA A 23 7.38 -7.09 -1.01
N MET A 24 6.94 -7.51 0.19
CA MET A 24 6.32 -6.60 1.15
C MET A 24 7.40 -5.91 1.98
N PRO A 25 7.43 -4.56 2.06
CA PRO A 25 8.27 -3.85 3.00
C PRO A 25 7.83 -4.16 4.42
N ARG A 26 8.53 -5.08 5.09
CA ARG A 26 8.21 -5.52 6.47
C ARG A 26 9.48 -5.80 7.26
N THR A 27 9.44 -5.49 8.56
CA THR A 27 10.51 -5.80 9.51
C THR A 27 9.90 -6.41 10.78
N PRO A 28 10.29 -7.62 11.21
CA PRO A 28 9.77 -8.22 12.43
C PRO A 28 9.91 -7.30 13.64
N GLY A 29 8.87 -7.27 14.49
CA GLY A 29 8.83 -6.41 15.68
C GLY A 29 8.56 -4.93 15.42
N ARG A 30 8.25 -4.54 14.17
CA ARG A 30 7.80 -3.18 13.81
C ARG A 30 6.47 -3.22 13.06
N PRO A 31 5.63 -2.18 13.17
CA PRO A 31 4.49 -2.02 12.27
C PRO A 31 4.96 -2.12 10.82
N SER A 32 4.23 -2.88 10.00
CA SER A 32 4.57 -3.03 8.58
C SER A 32 4.21 -1.74 7.85
N PRO A 33 5.16 -1.01 7.24
CA PRO A 33 4.84 0.14 6.42
C PRO A 33 3.96 -0.21 5.23
N GLY A 34 4.00 -1.47 4.77
CA GLY A 34 3.16 -1.98 3.71
C GLY A 34 1.74 -2.35 4.14
N ALA A 35 1.44 -2.38 5.44
CA ALA A 35 0.11 -2.80 5.92
C ALA A 35 -0.66 -1.68 6.62
N ILE A 36 -1.96 -1.57 6.32
CA ILE A 36 -2.84 -0.72 7.13
C ILE A 36 -3.31 -1.47 8.38
N GLN A 37 -3.46 -0.73 9.48
CA GLN A 37 -3.91 -1.25 10.76
C GLN A 37 -5.15 -0.49 11.24
N GLY A 38 -6.19 -0.38 10.39
CA GLY A 38 -7.45 0.23 10.80
C GLY A 38 -8.45 0.49 9.67
N PHE A 39 -9.70 0.70 10.08
CA PHE A 39 -10.87 0.88 9.20
C PHE A 39 -10.73 2.11 8.30
N ASN A 40 -10.69 1.92 6.98
CA ASN A 40 -10.60 3.00 5.98
C ASN A 40 -9.42 3.97 6.22
N MET A 41 -8.30 3.45 6.72
CA MET A 41 -7.11 4.25 6.98
C MET A 41 -6.23 4.38 5.73
N PRO A 42 -5.75 5.59 5.39
CA PRO A 42 -4.78 5.78 4.32
C PRO A 42 -3.47 5.02 4.58
N ASN A 43 -2.98 4.31 3.57
CA ASN A 43 -1.65 3.71 3.53
C ASN A 43 -0.71 4.56 2.67
N ARG A 44 0.54 4.72 3.10
CA ARG A 44 1.58 5.44 2.36
C ARG A 44 2.86 4.64 2.36
N VAL A 45 3.23 4.11 1.20
CA VAL A 45 4.39 3.22 1.04
C VAL A 45 5.44 3.91 0.20
N VAL A 46 6.64 4.09 0.75
CA VAL A 46 7.77 4.65 0.00
C VAL A 46 8.25 3.62 -1.02
N LEU A 47 8.24 4.00 -2.30
CA LEU A 47 8.65 3.13 -3.41
C LEU A 47 10.15 3.25 -3.69
N ALA A 48 10.69 4.46 -3.65
CA ALA A 48 12.02 4.77 -4.18
C ALA A 48 13.19 4.52 -3.21
N ASP A 49 12.97 3.93 -2.03
CA ASP A 49 14.02 3.69 -1.04
C ASP A 49 14.81 2.40 -1.34
N GLY A 50 15.31 2.28 -2.57
CA GLY A 50 16.05 1.13 -3.08
C GLY A 50 15.20 0.03 -3.74
N ALA A 51 13.87 0.11 -3.68
CA ALA A 51 13.00 -0.87 -4.34
C ALA A 51 12.74 -0.56 -5.83
N VAL A 52 12.78 0.72 -6.24
CA VAL A 52 12.59 1.17 -7.63
C VAL A 52 13.41 2.43 -7.93
N SER A 53 13.85 2.59 -9.18
CA SER A 53 14.64 3.73 -9.69
C SER A 53 13.91 4.48 -10.82
N PRO A 54 14.26 5.76 -11.09
CA PRO A 54 13.72 6.48 -12.24
C PRO A 54 13.98 5.73 -13.56
N GLY A 55 12.92 5.48 -14.32
CA GLY A 55 12.98 4.70 -15.57
C GLY A 55 12.63 3.22 -15.40
N ASP A 56 12.55 2.71 -14.16
CA ASP A 56 12.16 1.33 -13.92
C ASP A 56 10.69 1.08 -14.27
N ARG A 57 10.43 -0.13 -14.77
CA ARG A 57 9.09 -0.72 -14.76
C ARG A 57 9.03 -1.67 -13.58
N PHE A 58 8.02 -1.51 -12.74
CA PHE A 58 7.81 -2.32 -11.55
C PHE A 58 6.33 -2.55 -11.31
N GLU A 59 6.02 -3.55 -10.50
CA GLU A 59 4.66 -3.90 -10.11
C GLU A 59 4.39 -3.47 -8.68
N ILE A 60 3.19 -2.91 -8.46
CA ILE A 60 2.62 -2.71 -7.14
C ILE A 60 1.38 -3.61 -7.04
N ALA A 61 1.37 -4.51 -6.07
CA ALA A 61 0.20 -5.33 -5.78
C ALA A 61 -0.41 -4.92 -4.43
N VAL A 62 -1.74 -4.84 -4.38
CA VAL A 62 -2.51 -4.53 -3.17
C VAL A 62 -3.41 -5.72 -2.87
N PHE A 63 -3.12 -6.42 -1.78
CA PHE A 63 -4.04 -7.41 -1.22
C PHE A 63 -4.89 -6.72 -0.16
N ALA A 64 -6.22 -6.91 -0.18
CA ALA A 64 -7.12 -6.18 0.69
C ALA A 64 -8.23 -7.09 1.26
N ILE A 65 -8.66 -6.79 2.49
CA ILE A 65 -9.72 -7.50 3.21
C ILE A 65 -10.60 -6.45 3.88
N ASN A 66 -11.91 -6.52 3.65
CA ASN A 66 -12.89 -5.76 4.43
C ASN A 66 -13.47 -6.63 5.55
N GLY A 67 -13.52 -6.09 6.77
CA GLY A 67 -14.12 -6.72 7.94
C GLY A 67 -15.55 -6.23 8.21
N PRO A 68 -16.27 -6.89 9.13
CA PRO A 68 -16.00 -8.24 9.63
C PRO A 68 -16.10 -9.25 8.48
N ILE A 69 -15.12 -10.17 8.36
CA ILE A 69 -15.07 -11.13 7.24
C ILE A 69 -16.33 -12.02 7.19
N SER A 70 -16.96 -12.27 8.34
CA SER A 70 -18.20 -13.04 8.46
C SER A 70 -19.44 -12.34 7.90
N ALA A 71 -19.35 -11.05 7.56
CA ALA A 71 -20.46 -10.29 6.98
C ALA A 71 -20.55 -10.40 5.44
N ALA A 72 -19.65 -11.18 4.81
CA ALA A 72 -19.73 -11.48 3.39
C ALA A 72 -21.02 -12.24 3.04
N PRO A 73 -21.65 -11.96 1.88
CA PRO A 73 -21.18 -11.06 0.81
C PRO A 73 -21.64 -9.60 0.94
N GLY A 74 -22.31 -9.23 2.04
CA GLY A 74 -22.83 -7.86 2.24
C GLY A 74 -21.75 -6.82 2.54
N ASN A 75 -20.53 -7.25 2.90
CA ASN A 75 -19.39 -6.38 3.15
C ASN A 75 -18.53 -6.18 1.89
N PHE A 76 -18.92 -5.22 1.05
CA PHE A 76 -18.16 -4.91 -0.16
C PHE A 76 -16.78 -4.35 0.16
N LEU A 77 -15.82 -4.62 -0.71
CA LEU A 77 -14.49 -4.02 -0.64
C LEU A 77 -14.42 -2.78 -1.53
N PHE A 78 -13.94 -1.68 -0.96
CA PHE A 78 -13.74 -0.42 -1.66
C PHE A 78 -12.27 -0.02 -1.68
N VAL A 79 -11.82 0.44 -2.85
CA VAL A 79 -10.58 1.18 -3.02
C VAL A 79 -10.97 2.62 -3.31
N ARG A 80 -10.79 3.52 -2.34
CA ARG A 80 -11.17 4.93 -2.49
C ARG A 80 -10.12 5.73 -3.25
N GLU A 81 -8.86 5.36 -3.10
CA GLU A 81 -7.73 6.04 -3.74
C GLU A 81 -6.62 5.03 -4.00
N ALA A 82 -5.95 5.17 -5.15
CA ALA A 82 -4.69 4.50 -5.48
C ALA A 82 -3.90 5.42 -6.42
N LYS A 83 -2.85 6.06 -5.90
CA LYS A 83 -2.05 7.04 -6.65
C LYS A 83 -0.58 7.02 -6.24
N VAL A 84 0.29 7.47 -7.14
CA VAL A 84 1.69 7.73 -6.83
C VAL A 84 1.90 9.24 -6.71
N GLU A 85 2.43 9.66 -5.57
CA GLU A 85 2.81 11.04 -5.29
C GLU A 85 4.34 11.17 -5.18
N PHE A 86 4.87 12.34 -5.53
CA PHE A 86 6.30 12.62 -5.46
C PHE A 86 6.57 13.72 -4.44
N PHE A 87 7.41 13.44 -3.45
CA PHE A 87 7.77 14.36 -2.36
C PHE A 87 9.23 14.78 -2.45
N ARG A 88 9.54 16.02 -2.05
CA ARG A 88 10.91 16.52 -1.87
C ARG A 88 11.18 16.79 -0.39
#